data_AF-A0A7C1PGV5-F1
#
_entry.id   AF-A0A7C1PGV5-F1
#
_cell.length_a   1.000
_cell.length_b   1.000
_cell.length_c   1.000
_cell.angle_alpha   90.00
_cell.angle_beta   90.00
_cell.angle_gamma   90.00
#
_symmetry.space_group_name_H-M   'P 1'
#
loop_
_entity.id
_entity.type
_entity.pdbx_description
1 polymer ?
#
loop_
_entity_poly.entity_id
_entity_poly.type
_entity_poly.pdbx_seq_one_letter_code
_entity_poly.pdbx_strand_id
1 'polypeptide(L)'
;MDWGTHVVLAAKLLESCGLDKGAAIYSVIPVIDKEPPHFHRVYAHILENQPVFLDVAMEVLNGGGISDNNFSVVNRKKEERIAQFNNELAGLSPDDYEGRRRLEKKIYAHKRIVEEAPGFLRHAEDAVKIVEDESVRKISKDKLSAAVSLLSHTYFDVWNNPVQVFLPKCSYCSAHWEFWNKVDYMKFRGDFYKPENIVPFRKEVAKSNIWNTSLKPEAMVKAMIIRLGELGQPAIPYEIVDMGVRDFMRYLDINDYQKADKELEFCHMLENEIHEIIYKNYRKKAELKELEV
;
A
#
# COMPACT_ATOMS: atom_id res chain seq x y z
N MET A 1 -3.53 -6.66 -3.86
CA MET A 1 -5.00 -6.93 -3.74
C MET A 1 -5.76 -6.01 -4.71
N ASP A 2 -7.10 -5.96 -4.71
CA ASP A 2 -7.83 -4.88 -5.42
C ASP A 2 -8.07 -3.68 -4.48
N TRP A 3 -8.50 -2.54 -5.03
CA TRP A 3 -8.47 -1.25 -4.31
C TRP A 3 -9.35 -1.29 -3.06
N GLY A 4 -10.57 -1.80 -3.16
CA GLY A 4 -11.48 -1.93 -2.02
C GLY A 4 -10.93 -2.87 -0.94
N THR A 5 -10.22 -3.93 -1.32
CA THR A 5 -9.58 -4.84 -0.35
C THR A 5 -8.43 -4.15 0.38
N HIS A 6 -7.62 -3.33 -0.31
CA HIS A 6 -6.57 -2.56 0.34
C HIS A 6 -7.11 -1.63 1.42
N VAL A 7 -8.21 -0.91 1.14
CA VAL A 7 -8.82 -0.02 2.13
C VAL A 7 -9.31 -0.81 3.36
N VAL A 8 -9.98 -1.94 3.16
CA VAL A 8 -10.46 -2.79 4.27
C VAL A 8 -9.30 -3.30 5.13
N LEU A 9 -8.27 -3.87 4.50
CA LEU A 9 -7.11 -4.41 5.22
C LEU A 9 -6.33 -3.29 5.93
N ALA A 10 -6.17 -2.12 5.29
CA ALA A 10 -5.53 -0.97 5.92
C ALA A 10 -6.32 -0.47 7.12
N ALA A 11 -7.65 -0.36 7.04
CA ALA A 11 -8.48 0.06 8.18
C ALA A 11 -8.33 -0.91 9.37
N LYS A 12 -8.30 -2.23 9.12
CA LYS A 12 -8.07 -3.21 10.17
C LYS A 12 -6.65 -3.15 10.75
N LEU A 13 -5.63 -2.94 9.93
CA LEU A 13 -4.25 -2.77 10.39
C LEU A 13 -4.09 -1.51 11.24
N LEU A 14 -4.69 -0.39 10.82
CA LEU A 14 -4.69 0.87 11.56
C LEU A 14 -5.34 0.70 12.93
N GLU A 15 -6.46 -0.02 13.01
CA GLU A 15 -7.11 -0.36 14.28
C GLU A 15 -6.19 -1.16 15.21
N SER A 16 -5.54 -2.21 14.71
CA SER A 16 -4.56 -2.99 15.49
C SER A 16 -3.39 -2.13 16.00
N CYS A 17 -3.01 -1.10 15.25
CA CYS A 17 -1.96 -0.15 15.62
C CYS A 17 -2.46 0.99 16.54
N GLY A 18 -3.76 1.07 16.85
CA GLY A 18 -4.34 2.20 17.59
C GLY A 18 -4.29 3.53 16.83
N LEU A 19 -4.23 3.49 15.50
CA LEU A 19 -4.16 4.66 14.61
C LEU A 19 -5.53 5.05 14.04
N ASP A 20 -5.60 6.22 13.43
CA ASP A 20 -6.82 6.74 12.81
C ASP A 20 -7.18 5.95 11.54
N LYS A 21 -8.29 5.20 11.59
CA LYS A 21 -8.82 4.41 10.47
C LYS A 21 -9.17 5.26 9.24
N GLY A 22 -9.39 6.57 9.43
CA GLY A 22 -9.55 7.54 8.35
C GLY A 22 -8.37 7.62 7.40
N ALA A 23 -7.20 7.11 7.80
CA ALA A 23 -6.02 7.01 6.95
C ALA A 23 -6.10 5.84 5.94
N ALA A 24 -7.09 4.94 6.03
CA ALA A 24 -7.19 3.78 5.14
C ALA A 24 -7.24 4.15 3.65
N ILE A 25 -7.70 5.35 3.31
CA ILE A 25 -7.71 5.89 1.94
C ILE A 25 -6.30 6.03 1.33
N TYR A 26 -5.24 6.20 2.13
CA TYR A 26 -3.89 6.30 1.60
C TYR A 26 -3.37 4.96 1.05
N SER A 27 -3.98 3.84 1.43
CA SER A 27 -3.66 2.51 0.90
C SER A 27 -4.00 2.34 -0.58
N VAL A 28 -4.74 3.24 -1.22
CA VAL A 28 -5.03 3.15 -2.66
C VAL A 28 -4.14 4.07 -3.49
N ILE A 29 -3.26 4.86 -2.88
CA ILE A 29 -2.37 5.76 -3.64
C ILE A 29 -1.49 5.04 -4.66
N PRO A 30 -0.93 3.83 -4.41
CA PRO A 30 -0.04 3.22 -5.40
C PRO A 30 -0.70 2.80 -6.72
N VAL A 31 -2.03 2.87 -6.81
CA VAL A 31 -2.78 2.58 -8.04
C VAL A 31 -2.68 3.69 -9.08
N ILE A 32 -2.15 4.87 -8.70
CA ILE A 32 -1.95 6.01 -9.61
C ILE A 32 -1.09 5.66 -10.84
N ASP A 33 -0.27 4.61 -10.71
CA ASP A 33 0.63 4.04 -11.72
C ASP A 33 -0.07 3.49 -12.97
N LYS A 34 -1.40 3.49 -13.05
CA LYS A 34 -2.13 3.05 -14.24
C LYS A 34 -1.79 3.86 -15.49
N GLU A 35 -1.35 5.11 -15.34
CA GLU A 35 -0.92 5.97 -16.43
C GLU A 35 0.29 6.82 -16.05
N PRO A 36 1.34 6.88 -16.88
CA PRO A 36 1.50 6.18 -18.16
C PRO A 36 1.81 4.68 -17.98
N PRO A 37 1.54 3.81 -18.98
CA PRO A 37 1.67 2.36 -18.83
C PRO A 37 3.06 1.86 -18.42
N HIS A 38 4.13 2.61 -18.73
CA HIS A 38 5.50 2.22 -18.36
C HIS A 38 5.80 2.39 -16.87
N PHE A 39 4.94 3.08 -16.11
CA PHE A 39 5.02 3.14 -14.64
C PHE A 39 4.17 2.10 -13.95
N HIS A 40 3.35 1.34 -14.68
CA HIS A 40 2.38 0.41 -14.11
C HIS A 40 3.02 -0.56 -13.11
N ARG A 41 2.77 -0.30 -11.82
CA ARG A 41 3.25 -1.04 -10.64
C ARG A 41 4.76 -1.00 -10.40
N VAL A 42 5.48 -0.14 -11.11
CA VAL A 42 6.94 0.00 -11.02
C VAL A 42 7.31 1.42 -10.59
N TYR A 43 6.37 2.20 -10.04
CA TYR A 43 6.66 3.57 -9.62
C TYR A 43 6.21 3.89 -8.20
N ALA A 44 4.92 3.86 -7.88
CA ALA A 44 4.38 4.12 -6.55
C ALA A 44 4.55 2.97 -5.55
N HIS A 45 4.92 1.79 -6.03
CA HIS A 45 5.27 0.64 -5.18
C HIS A 45 6.71 0.68 -4.68
N ILE A 46 7.55 1.55 -5.24
CA ILE A 46 8.95 1.70 -4.84
C ILE A 46 9.02 2.47 -3.52
N LEU A 47 9.69 1.89 -2.52
CA LEU A 47 9.81 2.46 -1.18
C LEU A 47 10.44 3.86 -1.19
N GLU A 48 11.49 4.08 -2.00
CA GLU A 48 12.15 5.39 -2.18
C GLU A 48 11.17 6.48 -2.69
N ASN A 49 10.12 6.10 -3.42
CA ASN A 49 9.17 7.05 -3.99
C ASN A 49 8.00 7.39 -3.05
N GLN A 50 7.65 6.47 -2.14
CA GLN A 50 6.49 6.59 -1.27
C GLN A 50 6.44 7.88 -0.42
N PRO A 51 7.55 8.38 0.16
CA PRO A 51 7.55 9.66 0.88
C PRO A 51 6.95 10.83 0.08
N VAL A 52 7.36 10.97 -1.18
CA VAL A 52 6.86 12.06 -2.05
C VAL A 52 5.39 11.86 -2.37
N PHE A 53 4.97 10.62 -2.64
CA PHE A 53 3.56 10.32 -2.93
C PHE A 53 2.68 10.50 -1.71
N LEU A 54 3.16 10.18 -0.52
CA LEU A 54 2.45 10.43 0.73
C LEU A 54 2.27 11.92 0.99
N ASP A 55 3.34 12.71 0.89
CA ASP A 55 3.27 14.16 1.10
C ASP A 55 2.25 14.83 0.16
N VAL A 56 2.29 14.47 -1.13
CA VAL A 56 1.34 15.00 -2.13
C VAL A 56 -0.08 14.49 -1.86
N ALA A 57 -0.25 13.22 -1.50
CA ALA A 57 -1.56 12.67 -1.16
C ALA A 57 -2.16 13.39 0.04
N MET A 58 -1.39 13.61 1.09
CA MET A 58 -1.83 14.33 2.28
C MET A 58 -2.16 15.79 1.94
N GLU A 59 -1.39 16.45 1.08
CA GLU A 59 -1.69 17.80 0.62
C GLU A 59 -3.02 17.86 -0.15
N VAL A 60 -3.24 16.94 -1.11
CA VAL A 60 -4.45 16.92 -1.94
C VAL A 60 -5.68 16.56 -1.13
N LEU A 61 -5.60 15.47 -0.35
CA LEU A 61 -6.75 14.93 0.37
C LEU A 61 -7.16 15.81 1.56
N ASN A 62 -6.20 16.47 2.21
CA ASN A 62 -6.47 17.38 3.35
C ASN A 62 -6.53 18.85 2.96
N GLY A 63 -6.20 19.18 1.70
CA GLY A 63 -6.15 20.56 1.20
C GLY A 63 -7.51 21.23 1.09
N GLY A 64 -8.62 20.52 1.32
CA GLY A 64 -10.00 21.02 1.23
C GLY A 64 -10.61 20.86 -0.17
N GLY A 65 -11.94 20.73 -0.22
CA GLY A 65 -12.70 20.43 -1.44
C GLY A 65 -12.92 18.94 -1.68
N ILE A 66 -11.97 18.07 -1.30
CA ILE A 66 -12.14 16.60 -1.39
C ILE A 66 -13.28 16.11 -0.50
N SER A 67 -13.28 16.49 0.79
CA SER A 67 -14.34 16.12 1.75
C SER A 67 -15.73 16.60 1.35
N ASP A 68 -15.79 17.69 0.59
CA ASP A 68 -17.03 18.36 0.20
C ASP A 68 -17.45 18.01 -1.24
N ASN A 69 -16.76 17.05 -1.88
CA ASN A 69 -16.92 16.69 -3.29
C ASN A 69 -16.79 17.88 -4.27
N ASN A 70 -16.10 18.95 -3.88
CA ASN A 70 -15.86 20.13 -4.70
C ASN A 70 -14.57 19.99 -5.53
N PHE A 71 -14.62 19.12 -6.54
CA PHE A 71 -13.49 18.85 -7.43
C PHE A 71 -13.06 20.04 -8.30
N SER A 72 -13.89 21.09 -8.41
CA SER A 72 -13.48 22.33 -9.10
C SER A 72 -12.37 23.05 -8.32
N VAL A 73 -12.50 23.13 -6.99
CA VAL A 73 -11.49 23.72 -6.10
C VAL A 73 -10.23 22.88 -6.06
N VAL A 74 -10.39 21.55 -6.00
CA VAL A 74 -9.26 20.61 -6.02
C VAL A 74 -8.47 20.72 -7.32
N ASN A 75 -9.15 20.76 -8.46
CA ASN A 75 -8.49 20.95 -9.76
C ASN A 75 -7.77 22.28 -9.87
N ARG A 76 -8.36 23.38 -9.39
CA ARG A 76 -7.68 24.69 -9.38
C ARG A 76 -6.38 24.63 -8.57
N LYS A 77 -6.42 24.09 -7.35
CA LYS A 77 -5.22 23.95 -6.50
C LYS A 77 -4.15 23.07 -7.14
N LYS A 78 -4.57 21.99 -7.81
CA LYS A 78 -3.67 21.12 -8.58
C LYS A 78 -2.96 21.91 -9.70
N GLU A 79 -3.69 22.69 -10.49
CA GLU A 79 -3.08 23.51 -11.55
C GLU A 79 -2.11 24.56 -10.98
N GLU A 80 -2.48 25.23 -9.87
CA GLU A 80 -1.62 26.20 -9.17
C GLU A 80 -0.30 25.54 -8.70
N ARG A 81 -0.36 24.35 -8.10
CA ARG A 81 0.83 23.62 -7.63
C ARG A 81 1.69 23.09 -8.77
N ILE A 82 1.09 22.57 -9.83
CA ILE A 82 1.82 22.12 -11.02
C ILE A 82 2.53 23.31 -11.69
N ALA A 83 1.87 24.46 -11.81
CA ALA A 83 2.50 25.68 -12.34
C ALA A 83 3.68 26.13 -11.47
N GLN A 84 3.54 26.09 -10.15
CA GLN A 84 4.63 26.36 -9.22
C GLN A 84 5.82 25.42 -9.46
N PHE A 85 5.60 24.11 -9.51
CA PHE A 85 6.69 23.14 -9.71
C PHE A 85 7.34 23.27 -11.08
N ASN A 86 6.60 23.61 -12.13
CA ASN A 86 7.18 23.88 -13.46
C ASN A 86 8.08 25.12 -13.44
N ASN A 87 7.70 26.18 -12.70
CA ASN A 87 8.55 27.35 -12.53
C ASN A 87 9.81 27.03 -11.74
N GLU A 88 9.70 26.23 -10.67
CA GLU A 88 10.87 25.73 -9.91
C GLU A 88 11.78 24.88 -10.80
N LEU A 89 11.22 23.99 -11.62
CA LEU A 89 11.94 23.12 -12.53
C LEU A 89 12.73 23.92 -13.60
N ALA A 90 12.13 24.99 -14.13
CA ALA A 90 12.78 25.88 -15.09
C ALA A 90 13.97 26.67 -14.48
N GLY A 91 13.96 26.86 -13.15
CA GLY A 91 15.04 27.52 -12.42
C GLY A 91 16.19 26.59 -12.00
N LEU A 92 16.05 25.27 -12.17
CA LEU A 92 17.09 24.32 -11.75
C LEU A 92 18.27 24.28 -12.73
N SER A 93 19.47 24.07 -12.17
CA SER A 93 20.67 23.79 -12.96
C SER A 93 20.44 22.60 -13.93
N PRO A 94 21.01 22.63 -15.15
CA PRO A 94 21.12 21.48 -16.06
C PRO A 94 21.54 20.18 -15.38
N ASP A 95 22.45 20.28 -14.42
CA ASP A 95 23.09 19.13 -13.78
C ASP A 95 22.38 18.67 -12.49
N ASP A 96 21.32 19.36 -12.05
CA ASP A 96 20.55 18.98 -10.87
C ASP A 96 19.50 17.90 -11.21
N TYR A 97 19.97 16.70 -11.52
CA TYR A 97 19.14 15.55 -11.85
C TYR A 97 18.21 15.13 -10.71
N GLU A 98 18.68 15.23 -9.46
CA GLU A 98 17.91 14.84 -8.28
C GLU A 98 16.75 15.81 -8.02
N GLY A 99 17.02 17.12 -8.08
CA GLY A 99 16.01 18.16 -7.99
C GLY A 99 14.94 18.04 -9.07
N ARG A 100 15.37 17.79 -10.32
CA ARG A 100 14.45 17.56 -11.46
C ARG A 100 13.55 16.35 -11.23
N ARG A 101 14.13 15.17 -10.95
CA ARG A 101 13.39 13.93 -10.68
C ARG A 101 12.40 14.09 -9.54
N ARG A 102 12.78 14.82 -8.49
CA ARG A 102 11.90 15.12 -7.34
C ARG A 102 10.68 15.97 -7.76
N LEU A 103 10.89 17.03 -8.55
CA LEU A 103 9.80 17.90 -9.02
C LEU A 103 8.89 17.19 -10.02
N GLU A 104 9.44 16.47 -10.98
CA GLU A 104 8.69 15.66 -11.94
C GLU A 104 7.80 14.64 -11.24
N LYS A 105 8.32 13.98 -10.20
CA LYS A 105 7.55 13.05 -9.35
C LYS A 105 6.39 13.75 -8.65
N LYS A 106 6.59 14.96 -8.11
CA LYS A 106 5.51 15.76 -7.49
C LYS A 106 4.44 16.16 -8.51
N ILE A 107 4.83 16.63 -9.69
CA ILE A 107 3.90 17.00 -10.77
C ILE A 107 3.06 15.79 -11.17
N TYR A 108 3.70 14.65 -11.40
CA TYR A 108 3.03 13.39 -11.68
C TYR A 108 2.04 13.02 -10.58
N ALA A 109 2.47 13.03 -9.32
CA ALA A 109 1.64 12.67 -8.18
C ALA A 109 0.40 13.57 -8.06
N HIS A 110 0.57 14.90 -8.18
CA HIS A 110 -0.56 15.83 -8.13
C HIS A 110 -1.57 15.55 -9.23
N LYS A 111 -1.11 15.32 -10.46
CA LYS A 111 -1.98 15.02 -11.58
C LYS A 111 -2.80 13.75 -11.31
N ARG A 112 -2.11 12.65 -10.98
CA ARG A 112 -2.74 11.34 -10.86
C ARG A 112 -3.60 11.21 -9.61
N ILE A 113 -3.15 11.70 -8.46
CA ILE A 113 -3.92 11.61 -7.21
C ILE A 113 -5.24 12.38 -7.33
N VAL A 114 -5.24 13.57 -7.93
CA VAL A 114 -6.47 14.36 -8.12
C VAL A 114 -7.43 13.68 -9.10
N GLU A 115 -6.89 13.08 -10.16
CA GLU A 115 -7.69 12.34 -11.13
C GLU A 115 -8.36 11.09 -10.53
N GLU A 116 -7.64 10.35 -9.68
CA GLU A 116 -8.15 9.13 -9.04
C GLU A 116 -8.95 9.38 -7.75
N ALA A 117 -8.87 10.58 -7.16
CA ALA A 117 -9.51 10.89 -5.88
C ALA A 117 -11.00 10.52 -5.79
N PRO A 118 -11.86 10.71 -6.81
CA PRO A 118 -13.24 10.23 -6.76
C PRO A 118 -13.36 8.71 -6.59
N GLY A 119 -12.43 7.94 -7.18
CA GLY A 119 -12.34 6.49 -7.00
C GLY A 119 -11.89 6.13 -5.59
N PHE A 120 -10.91 6.84 -5.04
CA PHE A 120 -10.43 6.62 -3.67
C PHE A 120 -11.54 6.81 -2.64
N LEU A 121 -12.31 7.90 -2.75
CA LEU A 121 -13.45 8.17 -1.87
C LEU A 121 -14.51 7.07 -1.95
N ARG A 122 -14.81 6.57 -3.15
CA ARG A 122 -15.78 5.49 -3.33
C ARG A 122 -15.35 4.21 -2.64
N HIS A 123 -14.07 3.84 -2.73
CA HIS A 123 -13.56 2.66 -2.04
C HIS A 123 -13.52 2.83 -0.51
N ALA A 124 -13.24 4.04 -0.01
CA ALA A 124 -13.37 4.36 1.40
C ALA A 124 -14.82 4.21 1.89
N GLU A 125 -15.78 4.73 1.12
CA GLU A 125 -17.22 4.61 1.39
C GLU A 125 -17.69 3.14 1.41
N ASP A 126 -17.26 2.35 0.43
CA ASP A 126 -17.62 0.92 0.36
C ASP A 126 -17.02 0.11 1.52
N ALA A 127 -15.81 0.47 1.97
CA ALA A 127 -15.12 -0.22 3.07
C ALA A 127 -15.84 -0.05 4.41
N VAL A 128 -16.54 1.07 4.65
CA VAL A 128 -17.31 1.32 5.88
C VAL A 128 -18.31 0.19 6.17
N LYS A 129 -18.95 -0.35 5.13
CA LYS A 129 -19.93 -1.44 5.29
C LYS A 129 -19.31 -2.77 5.69
N ILE A 130 -18.01 -2.96 5.42
CA ILE A 130 -17.29 -4.20 5.73
C ILE A 130 -16.57 -4.07 7.08
N VAL A 131 -15.97 -2.91 7.35
CA VAL A 131 -15.27 -2.60 8.61
C VAL A 131 -16.26 -2.28 9.73
N GLU A 132 -17.49 -1.87 9.39
CA GLU A 132 -18.55 -1.47 10.31
C GLU A 132 -18.15 -0.26 11.18
N ASP A 133 -17.39 0.67 10.60
CA ASP A 133 -16.94 1.91 11.28
C ASP A 133 -16.93 3.12 10.34
N GLU A 134 -17.70 4.14 10.72
CA GLU A 134 -17.86 5.42 9.99
C GLU A 134 -16.59 6.30 9.99
N SER A 135 -15.65 6.09 10.91
CA SER A 135 -14.38 6.82 10.96
C SER A 135 -13.54 6.62 9.70
N VAL A 136 -13.72 5.50 8.98
CA VAL A 136 -13.04 5.21 7.70
C VAL A 136 -13.32 6.30 6.64
N ARG A 137 -14.46 6.99 6.71
CA ARG A 137 -14.81 8.10 5.79
C ARG A 137 -14.06 9.40 6.09
N LYS A 138 -13.57 9.57 7.32
CA LYS A 138 -13.01 10.83 7.80
C LYS A 138 -11.52 10.86 7.47
N ILE A 139 -11.17 11.43 6.33
CA ILE A 139 -9.79 11.49 5.85
C ILE A 139 -8.85 11.98 6.96
N SER A 140 -7.90 11.12 7.32
CA SER A 140 -6.94 11.43 8.38
C SER A 140 -5.89 12.43 7.92
N LYS A 141 -5.48 13.29 8.86
CA LYS A 141 -4.36 14.22 8.75
C LYS A 141 -3.08 13.70 9.42
N ASP A 142 -3.14 12.54 10.05
CA ASP A 142 -2.02 11.97 10.79
C ASP A 142 -1.02 11.30 9.82
N LYS A 143 0.23 11.77 9.83
CA LYS A 143 1.28 11.33 8.89
C LYS A 143 1.66 9.87 9.10
N LEU A 144 1.75 9.41 10.34
CA LEU A 144 2.14 8.04 10.66
C LEU A 144 1.05 7.05 10.25
N SER A 145 -0.21 7.38 10.51
CA SER A 145 -1.40 6.63 10.07
C SER A 145 -1.43 6.54 8.54
N ALA A 146 -1.22 7.66 7.85
CA ALA A 146 -1.17 7.71 6.40
C ALA A 146 -0.01 6.86 5.83
N ALA A 147 1.17 6.88 6.47
CA ALA A 147 2.33 6.09 6.07
C ALA A 147 2.12 4.58 6.26
N VAL A 148 1.58 4.16 7.41
CA VAL A 148 1.22 2.75 7.66
C VAL A 148 0.21 2.28 6.60
N SER A 149 -0.80 3.09 6.31
CA SER A 149 -1.78 2.77 5.29
C SER A 149 -1.18 2.66 3.89
N LEU A 150 -0.36 3.63 3.46
CA LEU A 150 0.32 3.59 2.16
C LEU A 150 1.22 2.34 2.02
N LEU A 151 2.07 2.09 2.99
CA LEU A 151 3.02 0.98 2.97
C LEU A 151 2.30 -0.38 2.98
N SER A 152 1.17 -0.48 3.67
CA SER A 152 0.32 -1.67 3.68
C SER A 152 -0.15 -2.06 2.27
N HIS A 153 -0.30 -1.10 1.35
CA HIS A 153 -0.61 -1.43 -0.05
C HIS A 153 0.45 -2.33 -0.65
N THR A 154 1.71 -1.87 -0.61
CA THR A 154 2.85 -2.59 -1.17
C THR A 154 3.01 -3.95 -0.51
N TYR A 155 2.84 -4.02 0.81
CA TYR A 155 2.82 -5.28 1.55
C TYR A 155 1.70 -6.23 1.07
N PHE A 156 0.44 -5.76 0.98
CA PHE A 156 -0.68 -6.61 0.55
C PHE A 156 -0.71 -6.90 -0.95
N ASP A 157 0.05 -6.18 -1.78
CA ASP A 157 0.07 -6.44 -3.23
C ASP A 157 0.91 -7.65 -3.63
N VAL A 158 1.81 -8.11 -2.75
CA VAL A 158 2.67 -9.28 -2.98
C VAL A 158 1.93 -10.62 -3.07
N TRP A 159 0.64 -10.66 -2.70
CA TRP A 159 -0.27 -11.80 -2.99
C TRP A 159 -0.71 -11.87 -4.44
N ASN A 160 -0.75 -10.73 -5.13
CA ASN A 160 -1.29 -10.62 -6.47
C ASN A 160 -0.20 -10.54 -7.52
N ASN A 161 0.86 -9.80 -7.21
CA ASN A 161 1.86 -9.35 -8.16
C ASN A 161 3.25 -9.43 -7.56
N PRO A 162 4.29 -9.68 -8.38
CA PRO A 162 5.66 -9.56 -7.94
C PRO A 162 6.00 -8.06 -7.88
N VAL A 163 6.43 -7.57 -6.72
CA VAL A 163 6.65 -6.14 -6.47
C VAL A 163 8.14 -5.83 -6.33
N GLN A 164 8.65 -4.89 -7.11
CA GLN A 164 10.06 -4.44 -7.06
C GLN A 164 10.22 -3.25 -6.10
N VAL A 165 9.98 -3.48 -4.82
CA VAL A 165 9.89 -2.42 -3.80
C VAL A 165 11.20 -1.67 -3.54
N PHE A 166 12.36 -2.32 -3.74
CA PHE A 166 13.68 -1.76 -3.44
C PHE A 166 14.42 -1.18 -4.66
N LEU A 167 13.72 -0.91 -5.76
CA LEU A 167 14.31 -0.18 -6.87
C LEU A 167 14.73 1.25 -6.43
N PRO A 168 15.77 1.82 -7.06
CA PRO A 168 16.63 1.23 -8.07
C PRO A 168 17.78 0.38 -7.48
N LYS A 169 17.88 0.26 -6.15
CA LYS A 169 19.01 -0.39 -5.46
C LYS A 169 19.02 -1.90 -5.64
N CYS A 170 17.84 -2.52 -5.75
CA CYS A 170 17.67 -3.94 -6.05
C CYS A 170 16.49 -4.13 -7.00
N SER A 171 16.69 -4.93 -8.05
CA SER A 171 15.65 -5.26 -9.03
C SER A 171 14.85 -6.52 -8.69
N TYR A 172 15.18 -7.21 -7.60
CA TYR A 172 14.51 -8.44 -7.20
C TYR A 172 13.09 -8.14 -6.71
N CYS A 173 12.18 -9.08 -6.98
CA CYS A 173 10.78 -8.96 -6.66
C CYS A 173 10.46 -9.61 -5.32
N SER A 174 9.57 -8.98 -4.56
CA SER A 174 8.89 -9.54 -3.40
C SER A 174 7.56 -10.14 -3.84
N ALA A 175 7.29 -11.40 -3.49
CA ALA A 175 6.01 -12.07 -3.71
C ALA A 175 5.78 -13.19 -2.70
N HIS A 176 4.53 -13.61 -2.49
CA HIS A 176 4.27 -14.87 -1.79
C HIS A 176 4.44 -16.07 -2.72
N TRP A 177 5.69 -16.39 -3.06
CA TRP A 177 6.05 -17.46 -4.01
C TRP A 177 5.48 -18.83 -3.63
N GLU A 178 5.61 -19.22 -2.37
CA GLU A 178 5.08 -20.48 -1.84
C GLU A 178 3.54 -20.54 -1.91
N PHE A 179 2.88 -19.41 -1.70
CA PHE A 179 1.44 -19.32 -1.86
C PHE A 179 1.02 -19.54 -3.31
N TRP A 180 1.71 -18.91 -4.27
CA TRP A 180 1.45 -19.10 -5.71
C TRP A 180 1.71 -20.52 -6.18
N ASN A 181 2.68 -21.22 -5.58
CA ASN A 181 2.90 -22.64 -5.87
C ASN A 181 1.71 -23.52 -5.45
N LYS A 182 0.99 -23.12 -4.40
CA LYS A 182 -0.13 -23.87 -3.80
C LYS A 182 -1.52 -23.49 -4.31
N VAL A 183 -1.71 -22.35 -5.00
CA VAL A 183 -3.00 -21.97 -5.61
C VAL A 183 -3.06 -22.28 -7.11
N ASP A 184 -4.24 -22.63 -7.61
CA ASP A 184 -4.50 -22.57 -9.06
C ASP A 184 -4.44 -21.10 -9.48
N TYR A 185 -3.25 -20.67 -9.93
CA TYR A 185 -2.92 -19.27 -10.14
C TYR A 185 -3.83 -18.62 -11.19
N MET A 186 -4.11 -19.31 -12.30
CA MET A 186 -4.96 -18.76 -13.36
C MET A 186 -6.41 -18.63 -12.89
N LYS A 187 -6.93 -19.63 -12.17
CA LYS A 187 -8.25 -19.53 -11.55
C LYS A 187 -8.30 -18.40 -10.53
N PHE A 188 -7.32 -18.33 -9.63
CA PHE A 188 -7.23 -17.27 -8.62
C PHE A 188 -7.22 -15.88 -9.28
N ARG A 189 -6.38 -15.66 -10.29
CA ARG A 189 -6.30 -14.36 -10.98
C ARG A 189 -7.56 -14.00 -11.77
N GLY A 190 -8.25 -14.99 -12.34
CA GLY A 190 -9.48 -14.76 -13.14
C GLY A 190 -10.76 -14.63 -12.33
N ASP A 191 -10.87 -15.33 -11.20
CA ASP A 191 -12.12 -15.46 -10.44
C ASP A 191 -12.13 -14.68 -9.12
N PHE A 192 -10.98 -14.52 -8.45
CA PHE A 192 -10.94 -13.99 -7.08
C PHE A 192 -11.49 -12.58 -6.96
N TYR A 193 -11.26 -11.72 -7.95
CA TYR A 193 -11.70 -10.32 -7.93
C TYR A 193 -13.16 -10.13 -8.36
N LYS A 194 -13.87 -11.19 -8.74
CA LYS A 194 -15.31 -11.09 -9.06
C LYS A 194 -16.10 -10.79 -7.77
N PRO A 195 -17.16 -9.97 -7.81
CA PRO A 195 -17.91 -9.55 -6.62
C PRO A 195 -18.36 -10.71 -5.72
N GLU A 196 -18.80 -11.82 -6.31
CA GLU A 196 -19.23 -13.04 -5.63
C GLU A 196 -18.13 -13.73 -4.81
N ASN A 197 -16.85 -13.44 -5.09
CA ASN A 197 -15.70 -14.04 -4.40
C ASN A 197 -14.97 -13.03 -3.50
N ILE A 198 -14.72 -11.81 -4.00
CA ILE A 198 -13.93 -10.80 -3.27
C ILE A 198 -14.70 -10.21 -2.08
N VAL A 199 -16.02 -10.04 -2.18
CA VAL A 199 -16.82 -9.47 -1.10
C VAL A 199 -16.90 -10.43 0.10
N PRO A 200 -17.17 -11.74 -0.08
CA PRO A 200 -17.05 -12.71 1.00
C PRO A 200 -15.65 -12.74 1.62
N PHE A 201 -14.59 -12.76 0.81
CA PHE A 201 -13.21 -12.70 1.30
C PHE A 201 -12.98 -11.49 2.23
N ARG A 202 -13.38 -10.29 1.81
CA ARG A 202 -13.23 -9.07 2.62
C ARG A 202 -13.97 -9.16 3.95
N LYS A 203 -15.20 -9.69 3.94
CA LYS A 203 -16.00 -9.87 5.17
C LYS A 203 -15.37 -10.89 6.11
N GLU A 204 -14.83 -11.97 5.57
CA GLU A 204 -14.20 -13.03 6.34
C GLU A 204 -12.89 -12.55 6.95
N VAL A 205 -11.99 -11.99 6.15
CA VAL A 205 -10.69 -11.50 6.64
C VAL A 205 -10.87 -10.35 7.63
N ALA A 206 -11.83 -9.43 7.42
CA ALA A 206 -12.08 -8.32 8.35
C ALA A 206 -12.60 -8.78 9.72
N LYS A 207 -13.22 -9.96 9.80
CA LYS A 207 -13.72 -10.58 11.04
C LYS A 207 -12.69 -11.48 11.74
N SER A 208 -11.52 -11.67 11.15
CA SER A 208 -10.48 -12.50 11.77
C SER A 208 -10.03 -11.92 13.10
N ASN A 209 -9.78 -12.81 14.08
CA ASN A 209 -9.28 -12.41 15.40
C ASN A 209 -7.84 -11.90 15.38
N ILE A 210 -7.11 -12.09 14.26
CA ILE A 210 -5.74 -11.61 14.14
C ILE A 210 -5.62 -10.11 14.40
N TRP A 211 -6.65 -9.34 14.00
CA TRP A 211 -6.72 -7.89 14.15
C TRP A 211 -6.87 -7.42 15.61
N ASN A 212 -7.19 -8.31 16.55
CA ASN A 212 -7.26 -7.97 17.98
C ASN A 212 -5.86 -7.82 18.61
N THR A 213 -4.81 -8.08 17.85
CA THR A 213 -3.42 -7.87 18.28
C THR A 213 -3.13 -6.38 18.39
N SER A 214 -2.73 -5.90 19.57
CA SER A 214 -2.23 -4.53 19.74
C SER A 214 -0.80 -4.42 19.20
N LEU A 215 -0.57 -3.54 18.24
CA LEU A 215 0.70 -3.37 17.54
C LEU A 215 1.26 -1.97 17.78
N LYS A 216 2.59 -1.84 17.75
CA LYS A 216 3.23 -0.52 17.75
C LYS A 216 3.34 0.00 16.31
N PRO A 217 2.76 1.18 15.98
CA PRO A 217 2.78 1.74 14.62
C PRO A 217 4.16 1.79 13.97
N GLU A 218 5.15 2.31 14.69
CA GLU A 218 6.51 2.51 14.18
C GLU A 218 7.24 1.19 13.96
N ALA A 219 6.99 0.20 14.83
CA ALA A 219 7.50 -1.15 14.66
C ALA A 219 6.82 -1.88 13.49
N MET A 220 5.54 -1.59 13.23
CA MET A 220 4.79 -2.18 12.12
C MET A 220 5.31 -1.69 10.76
N VAL A 221 5.67 -0.40 10.64
CA VAL A 221 6.36 0.13 9.45
C VAL A 221 7.63 -0.67 9.18
N LYS A 222 8.48 -0.84 10.20
CA LYS A 222 9.70 -1.62 10.10
C LYS A 222 9.43 -3.08 9.73
N ALA A 223 8.47 -3.73 10.38
CA ALA A 223 8.13 -5.13 10.13
C ALA A 223 7.65 -5.36 8.69
N MET A 224 6.79 -4.49 8.14
CA MET A 224 6.34 -4.61 6.75
C MET A 224 7.50 -4.52 5.75
N ILE A 225 8.45 -3.60 5.95
CA ILE A 225 9.63 -3.45 5.08
C ILE A 225 10.55 -4.68 5.18
N ILE A 226 10.79 -5.19 6.38
CA ILE A 226 11.57 -6.41 6.60
C ILE A 226 10.92 -7.61 5.90
N ARG A 227 9.62 -7.82 6.10
CA ARG A 227 8.87 -8.90 5.45
C ARG A 227 8.92 -8.80 3.93
N LEU A 228 8.78 -7.59 3.38
CA LEU A 228 8.95 -7.36 1.94
C LEU A 228 10.36 -7.78 1.47
N GLY A 229 11.41 -7.53 2.25
CA GLY A 229 12.76 -8.02 1.98
C GLY A 229 12.85 -9.55 1.99
N GLU A 230 12.29 -10.19 3.02
CA GLU A 230 12.29 -11.64 3.21
C GLU A 230 11.45 -12.41 2.17
N LEU A 231 10.45 -11.76 1.58
CA LEU A 231 9.66 -12.29 0.47
C LEU A 231 10.37 -12.15 -0.90
N GLY A 232 11.58 -11.60 -0.92
CA GLY A 232 12.39 -11.43 -2.11
C GLY A 232 12.88 -12.75 -2.70
N GLN A 233 12.66 -12.96 -4.00
CA GLN A 233 13.30 -14.05 -4.74
C GLN A 233 13.88 -13.55 -6.08
N PRO A 234 15.22 -13.57 -6.28
CA PRO A 234 16.26 -13.96 -5.32
C PRO A 234 16.28 -13.12 -4.04
N ALA A 235 17.01 -13.58 -3.02
CA ALA A 235 17.08 -12.91 -1.72
C ALA A 235 17.57 -11.47 -1.89
N ILE A 236 16.85 -10.53 -1.29
CA ILE A 236 17.21 -9.11 -1.29
C ILE A 236 18.30 -8.89 -0.24
N PRO A 237 19.44 -8.23 -0.58
CA PRO A 237 20.51 -7.98 0.37
C PRO A 237 20.02 -7.25 1.63
N TYR A 238 20.48 -7.70 2.80
CA TYR A 238 20.07 -7.15 4.09
C TYR A 238 20.34 -5.65 4.19
N GLU A 239 21.46 -5.17 3.66
CA GLU A 239 21.86 -3.76 3.71
C GLU A 239 20.87 -2.87 2.96
N ILE A 240 20.25 -3.39 1.88
CA ILE A 240 19.24 -2.66 1.12
C ILE A 240 17.94 -2.56 1.91
N VAL A 241 17.55 -3.65 2.60
CA VAL A 241 16.37 -3.67 3.48
C VAL A 241 16.58 -2.74 4.67
N ASP A 242 17.72 -2.83 5.36
CA ASP A 242 18.07 -2.00 6.52
C ASP A 242 18.11 -0.51 6.15
N MET A 243 18.71 -0.15 5.02
CA MET A 243 18.72 1.22 4.54
C MET A 243 17.30 1.70 4.19
N GLY A 244 16.47 0.87 3.55
CA GLY A 244 15.08 1.18 3.27
C GLY A 244 14.27 1.46 4.55
N VAL A 245 14.46 0.65 5.60
CA VAL A 245 13.86 0.90 6.92
C VAL A 245 14.34 2.25 7.46
N ARG A 246 15.66 2.50 7.51
CA ARG A 246 16.22 3.73 8.07
C ARG A 246 15.72 4.99 7.37
N ASP A 247 15.71 4.99 6.04
CA ASP A 247 15.32 6.16 5.26
C ASP A 247 13.82 6.45 5.39
N PHE A 248 12.98 5.41 5.39
CA PHE A 248 11.54 5.58 5.57
C PHE A 248 11.19 6.02 7.01
N MET A 249 11.85 5.47 8.02
CA MET A 249 11.66 5.86 9.43
C MET A 249 12.15 7.29 9.68
N ARG A 250 13.29 7.69 9.10
CA ARG A 250 13.79 9.07 9.15
C ARG A 250 12.79 10.04 8.51
N TYR A 251 12.19 9.67 7.38
CA TYR A 251 11.14 10.48 6.75
C TYR A 251 9.93 10.71 7.68
N LEU A 252 9.64 9.76 8.58
CA LEU A 252 8.58 9.87 9.59
C LEU A 252 9.05 10.53 10.90
N ASP A 253 10.25 11.09 10.94
CA ASP A 253 10.87 11.68 12.14
C ASP A 253 11.05 10.68 13.30
N ILE A 254 11.09 9.37 13.00
CA ILE A 254 11.30 8.30 13.98
C ILE A 254 12.79 7.93 13.98
N ASN A 255 13.54 8.52 14.91
CA ASN A 255 14.99 8.31 15.00
C ASN A 255 15.38 7.20 16.00
N ASP A 256 14.47 6.81 16.89
CA ASP A 256 14.71 5.77 17.88
C ASP A 256 14.59 4.37 17.28
N TYR A 257 15.43 3.45 17.76
CA TYR A 257 15.37 2.05 17.36
C TYR A 257 14.02 1.43 17.76
N GLN A 258 13.32 0.85 16.77
CA GLN A 258 12.10 0.10 16.99
C GLN A 258 12.40 -1.41 16.97
N LYS A 259 12.09 -2.08 18.09
CA LYS A 259 12.05 -3.54 18.14
C LYS A 259 10.74 -4.01 17.52
N ALA A 260 10.80 -4.95 16.58
CA ALA A 260 9.66 -5.31 15.72
C ALA A 260 9.28 -6.80 15.78
N ASP A 261 9.77 -7.57 16.76
CA ASP A 261 9.55 -9.02 16.84
C ASP A 261 8.05 -9.37 16.86
N LYS A 262 7.25 -8.62 17.61
CA LYS A 262 5.79 -8.82 17.72
C LYS A 262 5.08 -8.51 16.41
N GLU A 263 5.46 -7.42 15.75
CA GLU A 263 4.87 -6.98 14.48
C GLU A 263 5.27 -7.91 13.32
N LEU A 264 6.47 -8.48 13.36
CA LEU A 264 6.91 -9.53 12.43
C LEU A 264 6.13 -10.83 12.64
N GLU A 265 5.94 -11.25 13.88
CA GLU A 265 5.10 -12.40 14.21
C GLU A 265 3.66 -12.18 13.72
N PHE A 266 3.11 -10.99 13.96
CA PHE A 266 1.80 -10.59 13.43
C PHE A 266 1.74 -10.68 11.91
N CYS A 267 2.75 -10.19 11.17
CA CYS A 267 2.81 -10.33 9.72
C CYS A 267 2.70 -11.80 9.29
N HIS A 268 3.50 -12.70 9.87
CA HIS A 268 3.46 -14.12 9.53
C HIS A 268 2.10 -14.77 9.83
N MET A 269 1.50 -14.45 10.99
CA MET A 269 0.19 -14.96 11.35
C MET A 269 -0.91 -14.44 10.41
N LEU A 270 -0.88 -13.14 10.08
CA LEU A 270 -1.80 -12.53 9.12
C LEU A 270 -1.64 -13.14 7.73
N GLU A 271 -0.40 -13.40 7.31
CA GLU A 271 -0.14 -14.04 6.02
C GLU A 271 -0.79 -15.43 5.94
N ASN A 272 -0.61 -16.23 6.99
CA ASN A 272 -1.22 -17.55 7.09
C ASN A 272 -2.75 -17.47 7.10
N GLU A 273 -3.33 -16.52 7.83
CA GLU A 273 -4.78 -16.30 7.84
C GLU A 273 -5.32 -15.99 6.43
N ILE A 274 -4.68 -15.06 5.72
CA ILE A 274 -5.06 -14.70 4.35
C ILE A 274 -4.91 -15.92 3.41
N HIS A 275 -3.81 -16.68 3.54
CA HIS A 275 -3.60 -17.91 2.78
C HIS A 275 -4.73 -18.92 2.99
N GLU A 276 -5.07 -19.22 4.25
CA GLU A 276 -6.10 -20.21 4.57
C GLU A 276 -7.48 -19.79 4.05
N ILE A 277 -7.84 -18.51 4.14
CA ILE A 277 -9.11 -18.02 3.57
C ILE A 277 -9.12 -18.22 2.04
N ILE A 278 -8.02 -17.90 1.35
CA ILE A 278 -7.94 -18.06 -0.11
C ILE A 278 -7.91 -19.55 -0.50
N TYR A 279 -7.20 -20.39 0.25
CA TYR A 279 -7.04 -21.81 -0.06
C TYR A 279 -8.35 -22.59 -0.05
N LYS A 280 -9.35 -22.16 0.73
CA LYS A 280 -10.70 -22.76 0.74
C LYS A 280 -11.27 -22.94 -0.67
N ASN A 281 -11.00 -22.01 -1.57
CA ASN A 281 -11.60 -21.98 -2.91
C ASN A 281 -10.59 -22.11 -4.07
N TYR A 282 -9.29 -21.89 -3.80
CA TYR A 282 -8.27 -21.73 -4.84
C TYR A 282 -7.06 -22.66 -4.71
N ARG A 283 -6.96 -23.48 -3.65
CA ARG A 283 -5.84 -24.42 -3.51
C ARG A 283 -5.79 -25.38 -4.70
N LYS A 284 -4.60 -25.61 -5.28
CA LYS A 284 -4.39 -26.64 -6.29
C LYS A 284 -4.82 -27.98 -5.70
N LYS A 285 -5.51 -28.80 -6.50
CA LYS A 285 -5.94 -30.13 -6.11
C LYS A 285 -4.81 -31.19 -6.11
N ALA A 286 -3.54 -30.80 -6.11
CA ALA A 286 -2.45 -31.77 -6.26
C ALA A 286 -2.09 -32.45 -4.93
N GLU A 287 -2.04 -33.80 -4.95
CA GLU A 287 -1.57 -34.74 -3.91
C GLU A 287 -2.52 -35.16 -2.77
N LEU A 288 -3.83 -35.34 -3.03
CA LEU A 288 -4.65 -36.29 -2.23
C LEU A 288 -4.52 -37.75 -2.72
N LYS A 289 -3.62 -38.04 -3.66
CA LYS A 289 -3.43 -39.36 -4.26
C LYS A 289 -2.23 -40.16 -3.73
N GLU A 290 -1.41 -39.60 -2.84
CA GLU A 290 -0.26 -40.33 -2.25
C GLU A 290 -0.53 -40.92 -0.86
N LEU A 291 -1.77 -40.84 -0.36
CA LEU A 291 -2.20 -41.48 0.89
C LEU A 291 -3.20 -42.63 0.68
N GLU A 292 -3.42 -43.06 -0.57
CA GLU A 292 -4.27 -44.21 -0.93
C GLU A 292 -3.51 -45.26 -1.77
N VAL A 293 -2.21 -45.47 -1.49
CA VAL A 293 -1.45 -46.63 -2.01
C VAL A 293 -0.81 -47.39 -0.85
#